data_AF-A0A379V217-F1
#
_entry.id   AF-A0A379V217-F1
#
_cell.length_a   1.000
_cell.length_b   1.000
_cell.length_c   1.000
_cell.angle_alpha   90.00
_cell.angle_beta   90.00
_cell.angle_gamma   90.00
#
_symmetry.space_group_name_H-M   'P 1'
#
loop_
_entity.id
_entity.type
_entity.pdbx_description
1 polymer ?
#
loop_
_entity_poly.entity_id
_entity_poly.type
_entity_poly.pdbx_seq_one_letter_code
_entity_poly.pdbx_strand_id
1 'polypeptide(L)'
;MGPVSTLLSDEEPIENLISVIHAGNARSERISKTLLSPQVPSEIQQSHDRPIVLTLSERKVLRLLGKGWGINQIAALLKKSNKTISAQKNSAMRRLSIHSNAEMYAWINSSQGARELNLPSVYGETMEWKTESAREMLRS
;
A
#
# COMPACT_ATOMS: atom_id res chain seq x y z
N MET A 1 36.76 23.88 -10.14
CA MET A 1 35.31 24.11 -10.23
C MET A 1 34.65 22.75 -10.25
N GLY A 2 33.94 22.38 -9.17
CA GLY A 2 33.26 21.08 -9.09
C GLY A 2 31.90 21.11 -9.79
N PRO A 3 31.32 19.95 -10.14
CA PRO A 3 29.96 19.89 -10.67
C PRO A 3 28.95 20.31 -9.58
N VAL A 4 27.93 21.08 -9.96
CA VAL A 4 26.78 21.42 -9.11
C VAL A 4 25.53 20.70 -9.60
N SER A 5 24.69 20.29 -8.65
CA SER A 5 23.44 19.59 -8.93
C SER A 5 22.26 20.26 -8.23
N THR A 6 21.13 20.32 -8.93
CA THR A 6 19.85 20.82 -8.42
C THR A 6 18.77 19.77 -8.65
N LEU A 7 17.98 19.46 -7.62
CA LEU A 7 16.89 18.47 -7.69
C LEU A 7 15.54 19.18 -7.82
N LEU A 8 14.81 18.87 -8.88
CA LEU A 8 13.52 19.44 -9.25
C LEU A 8 12.45 18.33 -9.26
N SER A 9 11.20 18.69 -8.95
CA SER A 9 10.04 17.80 -9.15
C SER A 9 9.58 17.86 -10.61
N ASP A 10 9.00 16.76 -11.12
CA ASP A 10 8.39 16.74 -12.46
C ASP A 10 7.12 17.61 -12.53
N GLU A 11 6.51 17.87 -11.37
CA GLU A 11 5.30 18.68 -11.21
C GLU A 11 5.59 20.19 -11.00
N GLU A 12 6.82 20.66 -11.29
CA GLU A 12 7.16 22.08 -11.09
C GLU A 12 6.71 22.98 -12.26
N PRO A 13 6.22 24.20 -11.97
CA PRO A 13 5.85 25.15 -13.01
C PRO A 13 7.08 25.61 -13.81
N ILE A 14 6.88 25.86 -15.11
CA ILE A 14 7.95 26.21 -16.06
C ILE A 14 8.71 27.46 -15.63
N GLU A 15 8.03 28.42 -15.00
CA GLU A 15 8.62 29.64 -14.48
C GLU A 15 9.71 29.33 -13.43
N ASN A 16 9.50 28.29 -12.62
CA ASN A 16 10.46 27.87 -11.62
C ASN A 16 11.69 27.21 -12.26
N LEU A 17 11.50 26.40 -13.31
CA LEU A 17 12.59 25.82 -14.10
C LEU A 17 13.49 26.90 -14.71
N ILE A 18 12.89 27.91 -15.34
CA ILE A 18 13.63 29.03 -15.94
C ILE A 18 14.43 29.77 -14.87
N SER A 19 13.82 30.02 -13.71
CA SER A 19 14.49 30.70 -12.60
C SER A 19 15.71 29.94 -12.06
N VAL A 20 15.65 28.60 -12.04
CA VAL A 20 16.74 27.74 -11.56
C VAL A 20 17.89 27.71 -12.55
N ILE A 21 17.60 27.64 -13.85
CA ILE A 21 18.61 27.72 -14.91
C ILE A 21 19.30 29.09 -14.91
N HIS A 22 18.52 30.18 -14.82
CA HIS A 22 19.06 31.54 -14.78
C HIS A 22 19.89 31.84 -13.52
N ALA A 23 19.53 31.25 -12.37
CA ALA A 23 20.30 31.40 -11.13
C ALA A 23 21.68 30.74 -11.20
N GLY A 24 21.87 29.76 -12.09
CA GLY A 24 23.15 29.10 -12.34
C GLY A 24 23.83 28.61 -11.05
N ASN A 25 25.15 28.80 -10.97
CA ASN A 25 25.97 28.37 -9.83
C ASN A 25 25.89 29.30 -8.60
N ALA A 26 25.08 30.37 -8.64
CA ALA A 26 25.01 31.34 -7.55
C ALA A 26 24.36 30.76 -6.28
N ARG A 27 23.63 29.65 -6.41
CA ARG A 27 22.95 28.95 -5.30
C ARG A 27 23.16 27.43 -5.46
N SER A 28 24.37 26.99 -5.13
CA SER A 28 24.75 25.56 -5.09
C SER A 28 23.80 24.78 -4.17
N GLU A 29 23.41 23.58 -4.60
CA GLU A 29 22.63 22.59 -3.82
C GLU A 29 21.21 23.05 -3.44
N ARG A 30 20.30 22.97 -4.42
CA ARG A 30 18.88 23.23 -4.19
C ARG A 30 18.02 21.99 -4.38
N ILE A 31 17.09 21.81 -3.45
CA ILE A 31 15.99 20.85 -3.54
C ILE A 31 14.70 21.68 -3.63
N SER A 32 13.89 21.41 -4.64
CA SER A 32 12.61 22.10 -4.81
C SER A 32 11.71 21.97 -3.58
N LYS A 33 11.01 23.06 -3.22
CA LYS A 33 10.06 23.06 -2.11
C LYS A 33 8.94 22.04 -2.31
N THR A 34 8.58 21.77 -3.57
CA THR A 34 7.63 20.75 -3.99
C THR A 34 8.09 19.33 -3.65
N LEU A 35 9.40 19.07 -3.65
CA LEU A 35 9.98 17.81 -3.18
C LEU A 35 10.03 17.72 -1.64
N LEU A 36 10.18 18.87 -0.98
CA LEU A 36 10.28 18.98 0.48
C LEU A 36 8.92 19.08 1.18
N SER A 37 7.86 19.46 0.46
CA SER A 37 6.51 19.36 0.98
C SER A 37 6.15 17.89 1.16
N PRO A 38 5.47 17.50 2.26
CA PRO A 38 5.00 16.14 2.43
C PRO A 38 4.21 15.79 1.18
N GLN A 39 4.70 14.79 0.45
CA GLN A 39 3.99 14.32 -0.73
C GLN A 39 2.64 13.83 -0.21
N VAL A 40 1.57 14.59 -0.46
CA VAL A 40 0.26 13.96 -0.58
C VAL A 40 0.50 12.88 -1.61
N PRO A 41 0.35 11.58 -1.25
CA PRO A 41 0.55 10.54 -2.24
C PRO A 41 -0.41 10.88 -3.36
N SER A 42 0.13 11.35 -4.47
CA SER A 42 -0.54 11.28 -5.76
C SER A 42 -0.56 9.79 -6.07
N GLU A 43 -1.43 9.08 -5.35
CA GLU A 43 -1.85 7.73 -5.62
C GLU A 43 -2.28 7.76 -7.07
N ILE A 44 -1.41 7.29 -7.95
CA ILE A 44 -1.74 6.76 -9.27
C ILE A 44 -2.88 7.57 -9.89
N GLN A 45 -2.58 8.79 -10.37
CA GLN A 45 -3.47 9.44 -11.30
C GLN A 45 -3.54 8.53 -12.54
N GLN A 46 -4.56 7.68 -12.60
CA GLN A 46 -5.58 7.72 -13.65
C GLN A 46 -6.52 6.50 -13.52
N SER A 47 -7.82 6.82 -13.44
CA SER A 47 -8.97 6.01 -13.85
C SER A 47 -9.63 5.00 -12.89
N HIS A 48 -10.05 5.37 -11.67
CA HIS A 48 -11.22 4.72 -11.05
C HIS A 48 -11.94 5.64 -10.05
N ASP A 49 -12.62 6.67 -10.57
CA ASP A 49 -13.51 7.54 -9.80
C ASP A 49 -14.87 6.88 -9.52
N ARG A 50 -14.80 5.63 -9.06
CA ARG A 50 -15.89 4.95 -8.36
C ARG A 50 -15.28 4.29 -7.15
N PRO A 51 -15.78 4.52 -5.93
CA PRO A 51 -15.39 3.70 -4.81
C PRO A 51 -15.75 2.25 -5.14
N ILE A 52 -14.74 1.41 -5.38
CA ILE A 52 -14.94 -0.01 -5.63
C ILE A 52 -15.33 -0.63 -4.29
N VAL A 53 -16.62 -0.65 -3.99
CA VAL A 53 -17.12 -1.11 -2.68
C VAL A 53 -17.22 -2.63 -2.67
N LEU A 54 -16.15 -3.36 -2.32
CA LEU A 54 -16.20 -4.80 -2.08
C LEU A 54 -17.40 -5.20 -1.19
N THR A 55 -18.06 -6.31 -1.50
CA THR A 55 -19.14 -6.83 -0.64
C THR A 55 -18.54 -7.33 0.66
N LEU A 56 -19.36 -7.45 1.71
CA LEU A 56 -18.89 -7.98 2.99
C LEU A 56 -18.28 -9.38 2.87
N SER A 57 -18.83 -10.23 1.99
CA SER A 57 -18.29 -11.57 1.73
C SER A 57 -16.95 -11.53 0.99
N GLU A 58 -16.83 -10.70 -0.04
CA GLU A 58 -15.58 -10.55 -0.81
C GLU A 58 -14.46 -10.00 0.08
N ARG A 59 -14.76 -8.94 0.85
CA ARG A 59 -13.84 -8.35 1.81
C ARG A 59 -13.38 -9.37 2.85
N LYS A 60 -14.28 -10.21 3.38
CA LYS A 60 -13.91 -11.27 4.33
C LYS A 60 -12.94 -12.28 3.72
N VAL A 61 -13.18 -12.73 2.48
CA VAL A 61 -12.29 -13.67 1.79
C VAL A 61 -10.92 -13.04 1.54
N LEU A 62 -10.87 -11.84 0.96
CA LEU A 62 -9.59 -11.16 0.71
C LEU A 62 -8.82 -10.83 2.00
N ARG A 63 -9.52 -10.47 3.08
CA ARG A 63 -8.90 -10.24 4.39
C ARG A 63 -8.25 -11.50 4.95
N LEU A 64 -8.92 -12.65 4.85
CA LEU A 64 -8.35 -13.92 5.33
C LEU A 64 -7.17 -14.37 4.45
N LEU A 65 -7.26 -14.16 3.13
CA LEU A 65 -6.13 -14.38 2.22
C LEU A 65 -4.93 -13.50 2.58
N GLY A 66 -5.16 -12.21 2.90
CA GLY A 66 -4.10 -11.30 3.35
C GLY A 66 -3.47 -11.68 4.70
N LYS A 67 -4.21 -12.41 5.54
CA LYS A 67 -3.69 -13.01 6.78
C LYS A 67 -2.93 -14.33 6.54
N GLY A 68 -2.79 -14.79 5.29
CA GLY A 68 -2.09 -16.02 4.93
C GLY A 68 -2.94 -17.30 4.95
N TRP A 69 -4.27 -17.21 5.07
CA TRP A 69 -5.14 -18.39 5.07
C TRP A 69 -5.31 -18.95 3.65
N GLY A 70 -5.29 -20.28 3.51
CA GLY A 70 -5.60 -20.96 2.25
C GLY A 70 -7.10 -21.08 1.98
N ILE A 71 -7.49 -21.23 0.71
CA ILE A 71 -8.90 -21.32 0.27
C ILE A 71 -9.68 -22.42 1.02
N ASN A 72 -9.07 -23.60 1.22
CA ASN A 72 -9.69 -24.71 1.96
C ASN A 72 -9.93 -24.36 3.44
N GLN A 73 -8.99 -23.67 4.07
CA GLN A 73 -9.11 -23.27 5.48
C GLN A 73 -10.18 -22.19 5.63
N ILE A 74 -10.24 -21.23 4.69
CA ILE A 74 -11.28 -20.20 4.63
C ILE A 74 -12.66 -20.83 4.45
N ALA A 75 -12.78 -21.84 3.57
CA ALA A 75 -14.03 -22.56 3.33
C ALA A 75 -14.53 -23.24 4.61
N ALA A 76 -13.64 -23.94 5.32
CA ALA A 76 -13.95 -24.56 6.61
C ALA A 76 -14.36 -23.51 7.67
N LEU A 77 -13.58 -22.42 7.81
CA LEU A 77 -13.81 -21.36 8.79
C LEU A 77 -15.15 -20.64 8.56
N LEU A 78 -15.48 -20.33 7.31
CA LEU A 78 -16.72 -19.63 6.95
C LEU A 78 -17.91 -20.57 6.76
N LYS A 79 -17.73 -21.89 6.95
CA LYS A 79 -18.75 -22.94 6.71
C LYS A 79 -19.36 -22.82 5.31
N LYS A 80 -18.50 -22.67 4.29
CA LYS A 80 -18.87 -22.57 2.86
C LYS A 80 -18.12 -23.61 2.03
N SER A 81 -18.60 -23.87 0.82
CA SER A 81 -17.89 -24.73 -0.12
C SER A 81 -16.66 -24.02 -0.70
N ASN A 82 -15.62 -24.79 -1.08
CA ASN A 82 -14.47 -24.25 -1.81
C ASN A 82 -14.86 -23.51 -3.10
N LYS A 83 -15.90 -24.01 -3.80
CA LYS A 83 -16.44 -23.35 -5.01
C LYS A 83 -16.97 -21.95 -4.68
N THR A 84 -17.66 -21.80 -3.56
CA THR A 84 -18.19 -20.51 -3.10
C THR A 84 -17.06 -19.54 -2.76
N ILE A 85 -16.03 -19.97 -2.03
CA ILE A 85 -14.89 -19.11 -1.69
C ILE A 85 -14.13 -18.68 -2.96
N SER A 86 -13.88 -19.61 -3.88
CA SER A 86 -13.26 -19.30 -5.18
C SER A 86 -14.09 -18.32 -6.00
N ALA A 87 -15.42 -18.47 -6.03
CA ALA A 87 -16.31 -17.55 -6.72
C ALA A 87 -16.27 -16.14 -6.08
N GLN A 88 -16.26 -16.05 -4.74
CA GLN A 88 -16.14 -14.76 -4.04
C GLN A 88 -14.78 -14.10 -4.30
N LYS A 89 -13.68 -14.86 -4.30
CA LYS A 89 -12.35 -14.35 -4.68
C LYS A 89 -12.37 -13.79 -6.11
N ASN A 90 -12.91 -14.54 -7.07
CA ASN A 90 -12.94 -14.14 -8.48
C ASN A 90 -13.87 -12.93 -8.70
N SER A 91 -14.98 -12.88 -7.97
CA SER A 91 -15.87 -11.72 -7.95
C SER A 91 -15.14 -10.49 -7.44
N ALA A 92 -14.42 -10.60 -6.31
CA ALA A 92 -13.61 -9.52 -5.78
C ALA A 92 -12.54 -9.03 -6.77
N MET A 93 -11.79 -9.94 -7.39
CA MET A 93 -10.78 -9.59 -8.41
C MET A 93 -11.41 -8.86 -9.60
N ARG A 94 -12.56 -9.34 -10.11
CA ARG A 94 -13.30 -8.68 -11.19
C ARG A 94 -13.74 -7.27 -10.81
N ARG A 95 -14.19 -7.06 -9.57
CA ARG A 95 -14.63 -5.73 -9.09
C ARG A 95 -13.48 -4.77 -8.92
N LEU A 96 -12.31 -5.26 -8.54
CA LEU A 96 -11.05 -4.50 -8.42
C LEU A 96 -10.30 -4.34 -9.74
N SER A 97 -10.84 -4.86 -10.86
CA SER A 97 -10.16 -4.89 -12.17
C SER A 97 -8.78 -5.58 -12.12
N ILE A 98 -8.64 -6.61 -11.28
CA ILE A 98 -7.42 -7.40 -11.10
C ILE A 98 -7.52 -8.68 -11.93
N HIS A 99 -6.45 -9.01 -12.66
CA HIS A 99 -6.46 -10.12 -13.64
C HIS A 99 -5.61 -11.31 -13.19
N SER A 100 -4.78 -11.15 -12.17
CA SER A 100 -3.89 -12.20 -11.66
C SER A 100 -3.94 -12.36 -10.14
N ASN A 101 -3.68 -13.58 -9.66
CA ASN A 101 -3.49 -13.81 -8.22
C ASN A 101 -2.30 -12.99 -7.68
N ALA A 102 -1.25 -12.79 -8.48
CA ALA A 102 -0.09 -12.00 -8.07
C ALA A 102 -0.48 -10.53 -7.83
N GLU A 103 -1.21 -9.94 -8.78
CA GLU A 103 -1.78 -8.59 -8.64
C GLU A 103 -2.75 -8.50 -7.46
N MET A 104 -3.55 -9.54 -7.20
CA MET A 104 -4.44 -9.59 -6.04
C MET A 104 -3.65 -9.48 -4.74
N TYR A 105 -2.56 -10.25 -4.58
CA TYR A 105 -1.72 -10.15 -3.39
C TYR A 105 -0.95 -8.82 -3.33
N ALA A 106 -0.51 -8.27 -4.46
CA ALA A 106 0.08 -6.94 -4.51
C ALA A 106 -0.92 -5.86 -4.04
N TRP A 107 -2.18 -5.94 -4.48
CA TRP A 107 -3.23 -5.05 -4.03
C TRP A 107 -3.53 -5.22 -2.54
N ILE A 108 -3.67 -6.44 -2.03
CA ILE A 108 -3.90 -6.72 -0.60
C ILE A 108 -2.82 -6.07 0.29
N ASN A 109 -1.56 -6.10 -0.16
CA ASN A 109 -0.41 -5.56 0.57
C ASN A 109 -0.17 -4.06 0.32
N SER A 110 -0.91 -3.43 -0.59
CA SER A 110 -0.84 -1.98 -0.83
C SER A 110 -1.49 -1.19 0.31
N SER A 111 -1.18 0.11 0.41
CA SER A 111 -1.85 1.03 1.34
C SER A 111 -3.37 1.03 1.16
N GLN A 112 -3.83 1.01 -0.10
CA GLN A 112 -5.25 0.96 -0.45
C GLN A 112 -5.91 -0.34 0.03
N GLY A 113 -5.31 -1.49 -0.27
CA GLY A 113 -5.82 -2.79 0.16
C GLY A 113 -5.83 -2.95 1.68
N ALA A 114 -4.78 -2.48 2.37
CA ALA A 114 -4.71 -2.48 3.82
C ALA A 114 -5.85 -1.68 4.45
N ARG A 115 -6.13 -0.49 3.91
CA ARG A 115 -7.25 0.37 4.35
C ARG A 115 -8.61 -0.28 4.09
N GLU A 116 -8.85 -0.75 2.87
CA GLU A 116 -10.12 -1.36 2.47
C GLU A 116 -10.43 -2.65 3.23
N LEU A 117 -9.40 -3.47 3.45
CA LEU A 117 -9.53 -4.72 4.18
C LEU A 117 -9.42 -4.53 5.69
N ASN A 118 -9.13 -3.33 6.20
CA ASN A 118 -8.84 -3.09 7.62
C ASN A 118 -7.80 -4.09 8.16
N LEU A 119 -6.72 -4.30 7.39
CA LEU A 119 -5.61 -5.14 7.80
C LEU A 119 -4.74 -4.33 8.76
N PRO A 120 -4.37 -4.86 9.94
CA PRO A 120 -3.31 -4.26 10.74
C PRO A 120 -2.05 -4.22 9.87
N SER A 121 -1.38 -3.06 9.85
CA SER A 121 -0.15 -2.88 9.06
C SER A 121 0.84 -3.98 9.41
N VAL A 122 1.19 -4.82 8.43
CA VAL A 122 2.17 -5.91 8.60
C VAL A 122 3.55 -5.39 9.05
N TYR A 123 3.79 -4.08 8.91
CA TYR A 123 5.01 -3.39 9.34
C TYR A 123 4.91 -2.69 10.72
N GLY A 124 3.84 -2.90 11.48
CA GLY A 124 3.71 -2.38 12.85
C GLY A 124 3.12 -3.43 13.78
N GLU A 125 3.87 -3.83 14.79
CA GLU A 125 3.51 -4.79 15.85
C GLU A 125 3.55 -6.28 15.48
N THR A 126 4.75 -6.79 15.22
CA THR A 126 5.14 -8.14 15.68
C THR A 126 6.28 -8.02 16.69
N MET A 127 6.05 -7.25 17.77
CA MET A 127 6.88 -7.29 18.98
C MET A 127 6.33 -8.31 19.99
N GLU A 128 5.71 -9.40 19.54
CA GLU A 128 5.20 -10.44 20.45
C GLU A 128 6.33 -11.21 21.15
N TRP A 129 7.54 -11.25 20.58
CA TRP A 129 8.71 -11.88 21.23
C TRP A 129 9.21 -11.11 22.47
N LYS A 130 8.78 -9.87 22.72
CA LYS A 130 9.20 -9.10 23.90
C LYS A 130 8.32 -9.35 25.14
N THR A 131 7.13 -9.94 24.97
CA THR A 131 6.20 -10.21 26.08
C THR A 131 6.52 -11.55 26.78
N GLU A 132 7.18 -12.48 26.10
CA GLU A 132 7.58 -13.78 26.67
C GLU A 132 8.72 -13.62 27.70
N SER A 133 9.65 -12.70 27.46
CA SER A 133 10.86 -12.54 28.30
C SER A 133 10.58 -11.90 29.67
N ALA A 134 9.51 -11.09 29.80
CA ALA A 134 9.12 -10.48 31.08
C ALA A 134 8.42 -11.45 32.04
N ARG A 135 7.83 -12.54 31.54
CA ARG A 135 7.17 -13.56 32.38
C ARG A 135 8.12 -14.61 32.94
N GLU A 136 9.29 -14.76 32.35
CA GLU A 136 10.30 -15.73 32.79
C GLU A 136 11.14 -15.19 33.96
N MET A 137 11.29 -13.87 34.08
CA MET A 137 12.03 -13.22 35.19
C MET A 137 11.24 -13.06 36.49
N LEU A 138 9.94 -13.37 36.51
CA LEU A 138 9.12 -13.34 37.74
C LEU A 138 8.98 -14.72 38.40
N ARG A 139 9.73 -15.73 37.92
CA ARG A 139 9.83 -17.07 38.51
C ARG A 139 11.26 -17.43 38.90
N SER A 140 11.98 -16.50 39.53
CA SER A 140 13.24 -16.74 40.22
C SER A 140 13.24 -16.06 41.58
#